data_AF-A0A534VV05-F1
#
_entry.id   AF-A0A534VV05-F1
#
_cell.length_a   1.000
_cell.length_b   1.000
_cell.length_c   1.000
_cell.angle_alpha   90.00
_cell.angle_beta   90.00
_cell.angle_gamma   90.00
#
_symmetry.space_group_name_H-M   'P 1'
#
loop_
_entity.id
_entity.type
_entity.pdbx_description
1 polymer ?
#
loop_
_entity_poly.entity_id
_entity_poly.type
_entity_poly.pdbx_seq_one_letter_code
_entity_poly.pdbx_strand_id
1 'polypeptide(L)'
;MPTASFGTLCLPESGRGSKHLVMVGIVVVGHGRLGEEMVRILEGVLGPLDGLESVATAYSDPPDAIRERIASAVRRVDRGAGAIILTDMLGDTPTNLSLAVARETGAEVVAGVNMPILVKLSTVRGQMNARSLAGFILRYGREHIFWATAPPCAAVAGSEDADGRRD
;
A
#
# COMPACT_ATOMS: atom_id res chain seq x y z
N MET A 1 -11.78 32.93 -29.52
CA MET A 1 -11.27 31.96 -28.52
C MET A 1 -10.30 32.69 -27.62
N PRO A 2 -10.61 32.91 -26.33
CA PRO A 2 -9.65 33.45 -25.37
C PRO A 2 -8.96 32.30 -24.64
N THR A 3 -7.63 32.31 -24.63
CA THR A 3 -6.78 31.43 -23.84
C THR A 3 -6.84 31.86 -22.38
N ALA A 4 -7.39 31.02 -21.51
CA ALA A 4 -7.39 31.24 -20.07
C ALA A 4 -5.96 31.01 -19.52
N SER A 5 -5.35 32.09 -19.04
CA SER A 5 -4.13 32.07 -18.24
C SER A 5 -4.45 31.42 -16.89
N PHE A 6 -3.97 30.20 -16.66
CA PHE A 6 -4.02 29.57 -15.34
C PHE A 6 -3.14 30.36 -14.37
N GLY A 7 -3.76 30.91 -13.34
CA GLY A 7 -3.08 31.64 -12.27
C GLY A 7 -2.01 30.78 -11.62
N THR A 8 -0.81 31.33 -11.52
CA THR A 8 0.29 30.79 -10.70
C THR A 8 -0.17 30.80 -9.25
N LEU A 9 -0.51 29.63 -8.72
CA LEU A 9 -0.79 29.46 -7.30
C LEU A 9 0.54 29.62 -6.56
N CYS A 10 0.68 30.76 -5.89
CA CYS A 10 1.82 31.09 -5.04
C CYS A 10 1.82 30.09 -3.85
N LEU A 11 2.70 29.10 -3.90
CA LEU A 11 2.98 28.23 -2.75
C LEU A 11 3.87 29.02 -1.78
N PRO A 12 3.57 29.04 -0.47
CA PRO A 12 4.43 29.71 0.49
C PRO A 12 5.79 29.00 0.57
N GLU A 13 6.86 29.78 0.42
CA GLU A 13 8.23 29.31 0.68
C GLU A 13 8.34 28.88 2.14
N SER A 14 8.35 27.58 2.38
CA SER A 14 8.55 27.04 3.72
C SER A 14 10.05 26.96 4.03
N GLY A 15 10.42 27.63 5.11
CA GLY A 15 11.79 27.84 5.56
C GLY A 15 12.62 26.57 5.70
N ARG A 16 13.92 26.74 5.42
CA ARG A 16 15.03 25.81 5.58
C ARG A 16 15.19 25.41 7.06
N GLY A 17 14.45 24.40 7.49
CA GLY A 17 14.75 23.57 8.65
C GLY A 17 14.74 22.13 8.17
N SER A 18 15.79 21.38 8.45
CA SER A 18 15.88 19.96 8.07
C SER A 18 14.84 19.18 8.88
N LYS A 19 13.59 19.19 8.43
CA LYS A 19 12.52 18.35 8.97
C LYS A 19 12.95 16.94 8.67
N HIS A 20 13.31 16.17 9.70
CA HIS A 20 13.36 14.73 9.54
C HIS A 20 11.92 14.32 9.18
N LEU A 21 11.66 14.11 7.89
CA LEU A 21 10.37 13.63 7.42
C LEU A 21 10.21 12.25 8.04
N VAL A 22 9.37 12.19 9.08
CA VAL A 22 8.99 10.97 9.78
C VAL A 22 8.18 10.14 8.79
N MET A 23 8.87 9.31 8.01
CA MET A 23 8.28 8.48 6.95
C MET A 23 8.11 7.05 7.45
N VAL A 24 6.89 6.52 7.30
CA VAL A 24 6.60 5.11 7.59
C VAL A 24 7.42 4.22 6.65
N GLY A 25 8.16 3.28 7.23
CA GLY A 25 8.95 2.30 6.50
C GLY A 25 8.07 1.25 5.81
N ILE A 26 8.54 0.65 4.72
CA ILE A 26 7.78 -0.33 3.93
C ILE A 26 8.62 -1.58 3.74
N VAL A 27 8.04 -2.74 4.05
CA VAL A 27 8.62 -4.05 3.71
C VAL A 27 7.63 -4.80 2.81
N VAL A 28 8.08 -5.23 1.64
CA VAL A 28 7.29 -6.07 0.73
C VAL A 28 7.77 -7.51 0.83
N VAL A 29 6.96 -8.38 1.41
CA VAL A 29 7.24 -9.81 1.55
C VAL A 29 6.49 -10.57 0.47
N GLY A 30 7.15 -11.48 -0.22
CA GLY A 30 6.48 -12.32 -1.21
C GLY A 30 7.21 -13.61 -1.53
N HIS A 31 6.51 -14.51 -2.19
CA HIS A 31 7.09 -15.77 -2.66
C HIS A 31 8.00 -15.56 -3.86
N GLY A 32 9.10 -16.33 -3.90
CA GLY A 32 10.12 -16.23 -4.93
C GLY A 32 10.61 -14.79 -5.05
N ARG A 33 10.55 -14.24 -6.26
CA ARG A 33 11.00 -12.87 -6.55
C ARG A 33 9.87 -11.84 -6.64
N LEU A 34 8.64 -12.22 -6.29
CA LEU A 34 7.47 -11.37 -6.49
C LEU A 34 7.60 -10.00 -5.80
N GLY A 35 7.99 -9.99 -4.51
CA GLY A 35 8.19 -8.75 -3.76
C GLY A 35 9.35 -7.90 -4.29
N GLU A 36 10.45 -8.54 -4.68
CA GLU A 36 11.62 -7.87 -5.26
C GLU A 36 11.28 -7.18 -6.59
N GLU A 37 10.58 -7.89 -7.49
CA GLU A 37 10.19 -7.33 -8.79
C GLU A 37 9.15 -6.22 -8.62
N MET A 38 8.23 -6.32 -7.68
CA MET A 38 7.31 -5.22 -7.36
C MET A 38 8.04 -3.95 -6.92
N VAL A 39 9.05 -4.07 -6.05
CA VAL A 39 9.89 -2.94 -5.62
C VAL A 39 10.67 -2.37 -6.81
N ARG A 40 11.28 -3.23 -7.64
CA ARG A 40 12.01 -2.78 -8.84
C ARG A 40 11.13 -2.02 -9.83
N ILE A 41 9.92 -2.52 -10.10
CA ILE A 41 8.95 -1.84 -10.98
C ILE A 41 8.59 -0.48 -10.39
N LEU A 42 8.35 -0.43 -9.07
CA LEU A 42 8.00 0.81 -8.38
C LEU A 42 9.12 1.85 -8.49
N GLU A 43 10.37 1.47 -8.27
CA GLU A 43 11.53 2.35 -8.42
C GLU A 43 11.76 2.76 -9.87
N GLY A 44 11.46 1.89 -10.83
CA GLY A 44 11.49 2.24 -12.25
C GLY A 44 10.49 3.34 -12.63
N VAL A 45 9.37 3.44 -11.90
CA VAL A 45 8.32 4.45 -12.14
C VAL A 45 8.57 5.73 -11.34
N LEU A 46 9.00 5.62 -10.08
CA LEU A 46 9.11 6.74 -9.15
C LEU A 46 10.55 7.23 -8.90
N GLY A 47 11.55 6.53 -9.44
CA GLY A 47 12.96 6.69 -9.06
C GLY A 47 13.30 5.92 -7.78
N PRO A 48 14.57 6.01 -7.30
CA PRO A 48 15.01 5.33 -6.09
C PRO A 48 14.20 5.72 -4.85
N LEU A 49 13.84 4.74 -4.02
CA LEU A 49 13.00 4.97 -2.84
C LEU A 49 13.71 4.54 -1.54
N ASP A 50 13.95 5.51 -0.65
CA ASP A 50 14.45 5.22 0.70
C ASP A 50 13.42 4.46 1.54
N GLY A 51 13.84 3.72 2.58
CA GLY A 51 12.91 3.13 3.57
C GLY A 51 11.88 2.17 2.96
N LEU A 52 12.23 1.54 1.84
CA LEU A 52 11.48 0.50 1.16
C LEU A 52 12.42 -0.69 0.98
N GLU A 53 12.00 -1.86 1.47
CA GLU A 53 12.75 -3.10 1.29
C GLU A 53 11.83 -4.22 0.82
N SER A 54 12.42 -5.24 0.19
CA SER A 54 11.72 -6.48 -0.14
C SER A 54 12.35 -7.68 0.57
N VAL A 55 11.53 -8.68 0.89
CA VAL A 55 11.96 -9.96 1.44
C VAL A 55 11.38 -11.06 0.57
N ALA A 56 12.26 -11.71 -0.19
CA ALA A 56 11.95 -12.92 -0.92
C ALA A 56 11.87 -14.12 0.03
N THR A 57 10.92 -15.01 -0.22
CA THR A 57 10.75 -16.27 0.52
C THR A 57 10.70 -17.44 -0.46
N ALA A 58 11.47 -18.49 -0.18
CA ALA A 58 11.43 -19.75 -0.90
C ALA A 58 10.75 -20.82 -0.07
N TYR A 59 10.13 -21.80 -0.73
CA TYR A 59 9.46 -22.91 -0.04
C TYR A 59 10.42 -23.78 0.79
N SER A 60 11.69 -23.82 0.40
CA SER A 60 12.76 -24.52 1.12
C SER A 60 13.30 -23.76 2.33
N ASP A 61 12.91 -22.50 2.53
CA ASP A 61 13.46 -21.69 3.59
C ASP A 61 12.92 -22.14 4.96
N PRO A 62 13.79 -22.28 5.97
CA PRO A 62 13.34 -22.49 7.34
C PRO A 62 12.48 -21.31 7.82
N PRO A 63 11.35 -21.55 8.53
CA PRO A 63 10.48 -20.48 9.03
C PRO A 63 11.23 -19.41 9.86
N ASP A 64 12.16 -19.82 10.71
CA ASP A 64 12.95 -18.90 11.53
C ASP A 64 13.83 -17.97 10.69
N ALA A 65 14.38 -18.47 9.59
CA ALA A 65 15.18 -17.67 8.67
C ALA A 65 14.33 -16.66 7.89
N ILE A 66 13.09 -17.02 7.53
CA ILE A 66 12.13 -16.07 6.95
C ILE A 66 11.79 -14.99 7.98
N ARG A 67 11.41 -15.38 9.20
CA ARG A 67 11.06 -14.47 10.29
C ARG A 67 12.17 -13.46 10.57
N GLU A 68 13.42 -13.93 10.68
CA GLU A 68 14.56 -13.06 10.98
C GLU A 68 14.86 -12.06 9.86
N ARG A 69 14.70 -12.47 8.59
CA ARG A 69 14.81 -11.55 7.44
C ARG A 69 13.73 -10.47 7.48
N ILE A 70 12.49 -10.84 7.76
CA ILE A 70 11.37 -9.89 7.89
C ILE A 70 11.64 -8.91 9.04
N ALA A 71 11.97 -9.43 10.23
CA ALA A 71 12.26 -8.60 11.40
C ALA A 71 13.45 -7.65 11.16
N SER A 72 14.49 -8.13 10.50
CA SER A 72 15.65 -7.31 10.12
C SER A 72 15.29 -6.22 9.12
N ALA A 73 14.47 -6.52 8.11
CA ALA A 73 13.99 -5.52 7.15
C ALA A 73 13.16 -4.44 7.85
N VAL A 74 12.23 -4.82 8.74
CA VAL A 74 11.42 -3.87 9.53
C VAL A 74 12.33 -2.93 10.33
N ARG A 75 13.33 -3.47 11.04
CA ARG A 75 14.29 -2.67 11.82
C ARG A 75 15.10 -1.69 10.97
N ARG A 76 15.41 -2.02 9.71
CA ARG A 76 16.15 -1.13 8.80
C ARG A 76 15.29 0.00 8.24
N VAL A 77 14.02 -0.28 7.96
CA VAL A 77 13.10 0.71 7.35
C VAL A 77 12.42 1.60 8.39
N ASP A 78 12.22 1.12 9.61
CA ASP A 78 11.61 1.92 10.68
C ASP A 78 12.62 2.93 11.25
N ARG A 79 12.40 4.21 10.92
CA ARG A 79 13.20 5.35 11.41
C ARG A 79 12.48 6.17 12.49
N GLY A 80 11.56 5.53 13.22
CA GLY A 80 10.78 6.14 14.31
C GLY A 80 9.34 6.51 13.94
N ALA A 81 8.89 6.17 12.73
CA ALA A 81 7.54 6.39 12.23
C ALA A 81 6.66 5.12 12.28
N GLY A 82 7.26 3.98 12.61
CA GLY A 82 6.67 2.66 12.40
C GLY A 82 6.91 2.15 10.98
N ALA A 83 6.43 0.93 10.72
CA ALA A 83 6.55 0.27 9.43
C ALA A 83 5.24 -0.42 9.02
N ILE A 84 5.06 -0.60 7.71
CA ILE A 84 4.03 -1.46 7.12
C ILE A 84 4.69 -2.61 6.40
N ILE A 85 4.25 -3.83 6.72
CA ILE A 85 4.58 -5.04 5.98
C ILE A 85 3.45 -5.32 4.99
N LEU A 86 3.80 -5.39 3.71
CA LEU A 86 2.90 -5.78 2.63
C LEU A 86 3.20 -7.22 2.22
N THR A 87 2.18 -8.07 2.17
CA THR A 87 2.34 -9.47 1.74
C THR A 87 1.52 -9.76 0.49
N ASP A 88 1.96 -10.74 -0.29
CA ASP A 88 1.31 -11.17 -1.53
C ASP A 88 -0.03 -11.86 -1.27
N MET A 89 -0.11 -12.80 -0.32
CA MET A 89 -1.31 -13.59 -0.08
C MET A 89 -1.61 -13.79 1.41
N LEU A 90 -2.89 -13.73 1.79
CA LEU A 90 -3.29 -14.05 3.16
C LEU A 90 -3.35 -15.57 3.37
N GLY A 91 -2.91 -16.04 4.54
CA GLY A 91 -3.06 -17.44 4.96
C GLY A 91 -1.86 -18.33 4.68
N ASP A 92 -0.73 -17.75 4.26
CA ASP A 92 0.53 -18.45 4.04
C ASP A 92 1.54 -18.27 5.19
N THR A 93 2.63 -19.03 5.14
CA THR A 93 3.70 -18.97 6.14
C THR A 93 4.36 -17.59 6.19
N PRO A 94 4.76 -16.94 5.08
CA PRO A 94 5.35 -15.60 5.12
C PRO A 94 4.44 -14.55 5.78
N THR A 95 3.14 -14.58 5.54
CA THR A 95 2.17 -13.66 6.15
C THR A 95 1.97 -13.95 7.62
N ASN A 96 1.88 -15.23 8.03
CA ASN A 96 1.80 -15.59 9.44
C ASN A 96 3.06 -15.16 10.22
N LEU A 97 4.25 -15.32 9.63
CA LEU A 97 5.50 -14.83 10.22
C LEU A 97 5.54 -13.30 10.25
N SER A 98 5.03 -12.62 9.23
CA SER A 98 4.88 -11.17 9.21
C SER A 98 3.96 -10.68 10.34
N LEU A 99 2.85 -11.37 10.61
CA LEU A 99 1.97 -11.08 11.75
C LEU A 99 2.66 -11.29 13.10
N ALA A 100 3.50 -12.32 13.22
CA ALA A 100 4.29 -12.54 14.43
C ALA A 100 5.29 -11.40 14.67
N VAL A 101 6.05 -11.01 13.63
CA VAL A 101 6.98 -9.87 13.68
C VAL A 101 6.24 -8.56 13.98
N ALA A 102 5.07 -8.35 13.40
CA ALA A 102 4.24 -7.17 13.65
C ALA A 102 3.83 -7.04 15.13
N ARG A 103 3.49 -8.15 15.79
CA ARG A 103 3.18 -8.15 17.24
C ARG A 103 4.36 -7.73 18.10
N GLU A 104 5.57 -8.03 17.67
CA GLU A 104 6.80 -7.70 18.41
C GLU A 104 7.29 -6.27 18.14
N THR A 105 7.13 -5.80 16.90
CA THR A 105 7.68 -4.51 16.44
C THR A 105 6.66 -3.37 16.47
N GLY A 106 5.37 -3.68 16.56
CA GLY A 106 4.30 -2.69 16.39
C GLY A 106 4.07 -2.29 14.93
N ALA A 107 4.68 -2.99 13.96
CA ALA A 107 4.39 -2.81 12.55
C ALA A 107 2.95 -3.22 12.23
N GLU A 108 2.41 -2.68 11.13
CA GLU A 108 1.09 -3.06 10.61
C GLU A 108 1.26 -3.99 9.40
N VAL A 109 0.35 -4.94 9.19
CA VAL A 109 0.43 -5.91 8.08
C VAL A 109 -0.78 -5.77 7.17
N VAL A 110 -0.54 -5.67 5.86
CA VAL A 110 -1.59 -5.72 4.83
C VAL A 110 -1.25 -6.78 3.78
N ALA A 111 -2.11 -7.78 3.68
CA ALA A 111 -1.99 -8.87 2.72
C ALA A 111 -2.78 -8.59 1.43
N GLY A 112 -2.36 -9.19 0.31
CA GLY A 112 -2.98 -9.00 -0.99
C GLY A 112 -2.48 -7.75 -1.71
N VAL A 113 -1.18 -7.49 -1.66
CA VAL A 113 -0.59 -6.30 -2.27
C VAL A 113 -0.79 -6.26 -3.79
N ASN A 114 -1.00 -5.05 -4.31
CA ASN A 114 -1.02 -4.76 -5.74
C ASN A 114 -0.21 -3.50 -6.05
N MET A 115 0.15 -3.29 -7.32
CA MET A 115 0.96 -2.15 -7.74
C MET A 115 0.34 -0.77 -7.39
N PRO A 116 -0.99 -0.55 -7.54
CA PRO A 116 -1.62 0.69 -7.09
C PRO A 116 -1.36 1.02 -5.61
N ILE A 117 -1.46 0.05 -4.71
CA ILE A 117 -1.10 0.24 -3.28
C ILE A 117 0.33 0.76 -3.16
N LEU A 118 1.30 0.12 -3.82
CA LEU A 118 2.72 0.47 -3.71
C LEU A 118 3.03 1.88 -4.21
N VAL A 119 2.47 2.26 -5.37
CA VAL A 119 2.59 3.61 -5.93
C VAL A 119 2.00 4.62 -4.96
N LYS A 120 0.77 4.39 -4.50
CA LYS A 120 0.10 5.34 -3.61
C LYS A 120 0.82 5.48 -2.27
N LEU A 121 1.18 4.36 -1.66
CA LEU A 121 1.82 4.31 -0.34
C LEU A 121 3.14 5.09 -0.34
N SER A 122 3.95 4.96 -1.40
CA SER A 122 5.21 5.69 -1.57
C SER A 122 5.02 7.22 -1.58
N THR A 123 3.86 7.71 -2.00
CA THR A 123 3.56 9.17 -2.05
C THR A 123 2.93 9.74 -0.78
N VAL A 124 2.33 8.90 0.08
CA VAL A 124 1.55 9.36 1.25
C VAL A 124 2.11 8.90 2.59
N ARG A 125 3.15 8.06 2.62
CA ARG A 125 3.73 7.48 3.85
C ARG A 125 4.38 8.46 4.84
N GLY A 126 4.51 9.74 4.47
CA GLY A 126 4.96 10.81 5.36
C GLY A 126 3.83 11.68 5.92
N GLN A 127 2.56 11.36 5.61
CA GLN A 127 1.40 12.20 5.94
C GLN A 127 0.60 11.72 7.15
N MET A 128 0.80 10.47 7.58
CA MET A 128 0.05 9.84 8.69
C MET A 128 0.87 8.70 9.31
N ASN A 129 0.48 8.26 10.52
CA ASN A 129 1.13 7.13 11.19
C ASN A 129 0.84 5.77 10.49
N ALA A 130 1.62 4.74 10.81
CA ALA A 130 1.53 3.42 10.19
C ALA A 130 0.11 2.80 10.25
N ARG A 131 -0.59 2.94 11.38
CA ARG A 131 -1.95 2.41 11.56
C ARG A 131 -2.97 3.09 10.66
N SER A 132 -3.00 4.42 10.66
CA SER A 132 -3.88 5.19 9.78
C SER A 132 -3.57 4.92 8.31
N LEU A 133 -2.28 4.77 7.98
CA LEU A 133 -1.83 4.44 6.64
C LEU A 133 -2.29 3.06 6.20
N ALA A 134 -2.19 2.03 7.05
CA ALA A 134 -2.67 0.69 6.77
C ALA A 134 -4.17 0.66 6.44
N GLY A 135 -5.00 1.34 7.25
CA GLY A 135 -6.44 1.45 6.99
C GLY A 135 -6.78 2.24 5.72
N PHE A 136 -5.99 3.27 5.40
CA PHE A 136 -6.13 4.01 4.14
C PHE A 136 -5.79 3.14 2.93
N ILE A 137 -4.65 2.46 2.94
CA ILE A 137 -4.18 1.68 1.78
C ILE A 137 -4.98 0.41 1.55
N LEU A 138 -5.58 -0.18 2.59
CA LEU A 138 -6.53 -1.29 2.43
C LEU A 138 -7.73 -0.88 1.58
N ARG A 139 -8.36 0.27 1.88
CA ARG A 139 -9.50 0.77 1.12
C ARG A 139 -9.08 1.14 -0.30
N TYR A 140 -7.99 1.90 -0.42
CA TYR A 140 -7.44 2.30 -1.71
C TYR A 140 -7.16 1.09 -2.61
N GLY A 141 -6.51 0.06 -2.09
CA GLY A 141 -6.19 -1.15 -2.84
C GLY A 141 -7.42 -1.89 -3.36
N ARG A 142 -8.47 -2.01 -2.54
CA ARG A 142 -9.73 -2.64 -2.93
C ARG A 142 -10.46 -1.88 -4.02
N GLU A 143 -10.45 -0.55 -3.96
CA GLU A 143 -11.02 0.33 -4.99
C GLU A 143 -10.26 0.30 -6.31
N HIS A 144 -9.05 -0.26 -6.34
CA HIS A 144 -8.18 -0.34 -7.52
C HIS A 144 -8.08 -1.76 -8.11
N ILE A 145 -9.11 -2.58 -7.88
CA ILE A 145 -9.29 -3.89 -8.53
C ILE A 145 -10.53 -3.78 -9.41
N PHE A 146 -10.33 -3.86 -10.73
CA PHE A 146 -11.39 -3.65 -11.72
C PHE A 146 -11.61 -4.88 -12.59
N TRP A 147 -12.87 -5.22 -12.85
CA TRP A 147 -13.21 -6.07 -13.98
C TRP A 147 -13.30 -5.20 -15.24
N ALA A 148 -12.15 -5.01 -15.91
CA ALA A 148 -12.02 -4.08 -17.03
C ALA A 148 -12.91 -4.42 -18.25
N THR A 149 -13.40 -5.65 -18.35
CA THR A 149 -14.32 -6.09 -19.41
C THR A 149 -15.73 -6.37 -18.88
N ALA A 150 -16.08 -5.86 -17.69
CA ALA A 150 -17.44 -5.99 -17.17
C ALA A 150 -18.43 -5.40 -18.19
N PRO A 151 -19.57 -6.08 -18.45
CA PRO A 151 -20.61 -5.48 -19.26
C PRO A 151 -21.07 -4.18 -18.59
N PRO A 152 -21.49 -3.16 -19.36
CA PRO A 152 -22.09 -1.95 -18.79
C PRO A 152 -23.20 -2.36 -17.83
N CYS A 153 -23.12 -1.89 -16.58
CA CYS A 153 -24.16 -2.17 -15.61
C CYS A 153 -25.49 -1.64 -16.17
N ALA A 154 -26.46 -2.53 -16.40
CA ALA A 154 -27.81 -2.11 -16.70
C ALA A 154 -28.31 -1.35 -15.47
N ALA A 155 -28.40 -0.03 -15.57
CA ALA A 155 -29.03 0.78 -14.56
C ALA A 155 -30.40 0.15 -14.28
N VAL A 156 -30.65 -0.19 -13.01
CA VAL A 156 -31.94 -0.70 -12.55
C VAL A 156 -32.97 0.38 -12.90
N ALA A 157 -33.75 0.14 -13.95
CA ALA A 157 -34.92 0.94 -14.28
C ALA A 157 -35.92 0.82 -13.12
N GLY A 158 -36.57 1.93 -12.79
CA GLY A 158 -37.23 2.17 -11.52
C GLY A 158 -38.24 1.10 -11.10
N SER A 159 -38.25 0.85 -9.79
CA SER A 159 -39.45 0.38 -9.10
C SER A 159 -40.47 1.52 -9.07
N GLU A 160 -41.25 1.67 -10.14
CA GLU A 160 -42.59 2.25 -10.05
C GLU A 160 -43.53 1.13 -9.62
N ASP A 161 -43.72 0.98 -8.31
CA ASP A 161 -44.86 0.25 -7.77
C ASP A 161 -46.12 1.09 -8.06
N ALA A 162 -46.67 0.90 -9.26
CA ALA A 162 -48.03 1.28 -9.59
C ALA A 162 -49.00 0.27 -8.97
N ASP A 163 -49.23 0.36 -7.65
CA ASP A 163 -50.45 -0.20 -7.06
C ASP A 163 -51.62 0.76 -7.34
N GLY A 164 -52.03 0.75 -8.60
CA GLY A 164 -53.27 1.31 -9.08
C GLY A 164 -54.28 0.19 -9.30
N ARG A 165 -54.95 -0.27 -8.23
CA ARG A 165 -56.25 -0.94 -8.38
C ARG A 165 -57.22 -0.58 -7.26
N ARG A 166 -58.18 0.28 -7.65
CA ARG A 166 -59.54 0.26 -7.11
C ARG A 166 -60.17 -1.07 -7.56
N ASP A 167 -60.75 -1.80 -6.62
CA ASP A 167 -62.18 -2.13 -6.55
C ASP A 167 -62.44 -3.00 -5.32
#